data_AF-A0A7J9M9H1-F1
#
_entry.id   AF-A0A7J9M9H1-F1
#
_cell.length_a   1.000
_cell.length_b   1.000
_cell.length_c   1.000
_cell.angle_alpha   90.00
_cell.angle_beta   90.00
_cell.angle_gamma   90.00
#
_symmetry.space_group_name_H-M   'P 1'
#
loop_
_entity.id
_entity.type
_entity.pdbx_description
1 polymer ?
#
loop_
_entity_poly.entity_id
_entity_poly.type
_entity_poly.pdbx_seq_one_letter_code
_entity_poly.pdbx_strand_id
1 'polypeptide(L)'
;MTTKRPLKLVNSSKPGSDVAAETAAALASASLVFKKTDSTYSSTLLKHAKQLFTFADKYKGSYTKSHPEVATYYNSTGYGDELLWAASWLYHATGDTTYLRYVTEANADKYAKVDGPTWFSWDNKLAGAQPGGGMEGSECKTGSPVRTESCLVWVLGVLVQWLREVLLSRLSFFGDKGAKGNSGIDDYKKSADELMCALLPDSPSATASRTKSGLIWITKWDSLQHPVGSAFLAVLYSDYMRASDNETLSCGDDSFEPSDLRKFAQSQ
;
A
#
# COMPACT_ATOMS: atom_id res chain seq x y z
N MET A 1 21.47 23.01 14.38
CA MET A 1 21.14 23.31 12.98
C MET A 1 20.94 24.81 12.83
N THR A 2 21.50 25.46 11.81
CA THR A 2 21.47 26.93 11.62
C THR A 2 20.76 27.39 10.34
N THR A 3 20.31 26.46 9.49
CA THR A 3 19.62 26.76 8.23
C THR A 3 18.11 26.98 8.45
N LYS A 4 17.48 27.79 7.59
CA LYS A 4 16.01 27.99 7.60
C LYS A 4 15.30 26.68 7.23
N ARG A 5 14.23 26.33 7.96
CA ARG A 5 13.35 25.16 7.70
C ARG A 5 11.94 25.64 7.35
N PRO A 6 11.70 26.09 6.10
CA PRO A 6 10.41 26.65 5.71
C PRO A 6 9.31 25.58 5.67
N LEU A 7 8.09 25.97 6.05
CA LEU A 7 6.91 25.11 5.96
C LEU A 7 6.25 25.25 4.60
N LYS A 8 5.82 24.12 4.03
CA LYS A 8 5.00 24.04 2.82
C LYS A 8 3.70 23.35 3.19
N LEU A 9 2.59 23.87 2.69
CA LEU A 9 1.25 23.38 3.04
C LEU A 9 0.43 23.19 1.78
N VAL A 10 -0.34 22.10 1.76
CA VAL A 10 -1.37 21.86 0.76
C VAL A 10 -2.68 22.46 1.23
N ASN A 11 -3.46 23.04 0.31
CA ASN A 11 -4.75 23.67 0.57
C ASN A 11 -5.64 23.61 -0.69
N SER A 12 -6.82 24.22 -0.65
CA SER A 12 -7.76 24.19 -1.77
C SER A 12 -7.25 24.83 -3.07
N SER A 13 -6.29 25.76 -3.00
CA SER A 13 -5.65 26.40 -4.17
C SER A 13 -4.35 25.71 -4.58
N LYS A 14 -3.72 24.99 -3.66
CA LYS A 14 -2.52 24.16 -3.86
C LYS A 14 -2.77 22.74 -3.36
N PRO A 15 -3.56 21.93 -4.09
CA PRO A 15 -3.99 20.61 -3.62
C PRO A 15 -2.84 19.61 -3.49
N GLY A 16 -3.09 18.52 -2.77
CA GLY A 16 -2.16 17.42 -2.59
C GLY A 16 -2.91 16.20 -2.06
N SER A 17 -3.69 15.58 -2.95
CA SER A 17 -4.56 14.44 -2.66
C SER A 17 -3.78 13.21 -2.22
N ASP A 18 -2.66 12.95 -2.89
CA ASP A 18 -1.69 11.89 -2.56
C ASP A 18 -1.26 11.97 -1.08
N VAL A 19 -0.55 13.03 -0.68
CA VAL A 19 -0.03 13.18 0.68
C VAL A 19 -1.15 13.30 1.72
N ALA A 20 -2.27 13.94 1.39
CA ALA A 20 -3.40 14.06 2.30
C ALA A 20 -4.12 12.71 2.51
N ALA A 21 -4.29 11.91 1.46
CA ALA A 21 -4.89 10.59 1.55
C ALA A 21 -3.96 9.59 2.24
N GLU A 22 -2.66 9.60 1.97
CA GLU A 22 -1.69 8.77 2.72
C GLU A 22 -1.69 9.13 4.22
N THR A 23 -1.75 10.43 4.55
CA THR A 23 -1.88 10.87 5.95
C THR A 23 -3.21 10.40 6.55
N ALA A 24 -4.31 10.42 5.78
CA ALA A 24 -5.59 9.89 6.23
C ALA A 24 -5.53 8.39 6.52
N ALA A 25 -4.88 7.60 5.65
CA ALA A 25 -4.64 6.17 5.85
C ALA A 25 -3.85 5.91 7.13
N ALA A 26 -2.75 6.64 7.36
CA ALA A 26 -1.92 6.51 8.55
C ALA A 26 -2.67 6.84 9.85
N LEU A 27 -3.48 7.90 9.86
CA LEU A 27 -4.27 8.26 11.04
C LEU A 27 -5.42 7.27 11.28
N ALA A 28 -6.05 6.76 10.23
CA ALA A 28 -7.10 5.75 10.33
C ALA A 28 -6.56 4.42 10.88
N SER A 29 -5.42 3.94 10.37
CA SER A 29 -4.77 2.72 10.88
C SER A 29 -4.30 2.88 12.32
N ALA A 30 -3.68 4.02 12.66
CA ALA A 30 -3.27 4.32 14.03
C ALA A 30 -4.47 4.36 14.99
N SER A 31 -5.63 4.89 14.55
CA SER A 31 -6.84 4.92 15.40
C SER A 31 -7.26 3.52 15.85
N LEU A 32 -7.11 2.50 15.01
CA LEU A 32 -7.42 1.11 15.37
C LEU A 32 -6.49 0.57 16.47
N VAL A 33 -5.20 0.92 16.41
CA VAL A 33 -4.19 0.51 17.40
C VAL A 33 -4.49 1.14 18.77
N PHE A 34 -4.80 2.44 18.80
CA PHE A 34 -5.09 3.15 20.05
C PHE A 34 -6.49 2.89 20.61
N LYS A 35 -7.38 2.25 19.85
CA LYS A 35 -8.80 2.10 20.20
C LYS A 35 -9.07 1.55 21.61
N LYS A 36 -8.24 0.62 22.09
CA LYS A 36 -8.38 -0.01 23.42
C LYS A 36 -7.58 0.69 24.52
N THR A 37 -6.46 1.31 24.18
CA THR A 37 -5.51 1.89 25.15
C THR A 37 -5.78 3.38 25.41
N ASP A 38 -6.21 4.12 24.39
CA ASP A 38 -6.60 5.52 24.47
C ASP A 38 -7.70 5.81 23.45
N SER A 39 -8.96 5.64 23.88
CA SER A 39 -10.12 5.85 23.03
C SER A 39 -10.28 7.30 22.60
N THR A 40 -9.86 8.26 23.42
CA THR A 40 -9.97 9.71 23.12
C THR A 40 -9.00 10.10 22.01
N TYR A 41 -7.75 9.62 22.09
CA TYR A 41 -6.78 9.82 21.04
C TYR A 41 -7.17 9.08 19.76
N SER A 42 -7.64 7.83 19.87
CA SER A 42 -8.22 7.08 18.75
C SER A 42 -9.31 7.87 18.02
N SER A 43 -10.28 8.45 18.75
CA SER A 43 -11.33 9.26 18.13
C SER A 43 -10.78 10.54 17.47
N THR A 44 -9.75 11.14 18.05
CA THR A 44 -9.09 12.33 17.48
C THR A 44 -8.39 12.00 16.17
N LEU A 45 -7.63 10.90 16.13
CA LEU A 45 -6.97 10.41 14.91
C LEU A 45 -7.99 10.12 13.82
N LEU A 46 -9.05 9.38 14.14
CA LEU A 46 -10.09 9.01 13.17
C LEU A 46 -10.85 10.24 12.64
N LYS A 47 -11.11 11.24 13.49
CA LYS A 47 -11.71 12.52 13.07
C LYS A 47 -10.83 13.21 12.02
N HIS A 48 -9.53 13.32 12.28
CA HIS A 48 -8.60 13.97 11.35
C HIS A 48 -8.39 13.15 10.07
N ALA A 49 -8.39 11.82 10.16
CA ALA A 49 -8.35 10.93 8.99
C ALA A 49 -9.53 11.22 8.03
N LYS A 50 -10.75 11.30 8.56
CA LYS A 50 -11.94 11.64 7.76
C LYS A 50 -11.84 13.03 7.11
N GLN A 51 -11.38 14.03 7.86
CA GLN A 51 -11.21 15.40 7.34
C GLN A 51 -10.19 15.45 6.20
N LEU A 52 -9.05 14.77 6.35
CA LEU A 52 -8.00 14.72 5.34
C LEU A 52 -8.45 13.97 4.08
N PHE A 53 -9.15 12.85 4.25
CA PHE A 53 -9.73 12.13 3.12
C PHE A 53 -10.75 12.98 2.35
N THR A 54 -11.67 13.64 3.06
CA THR A 54 -12.62 14.56 2.43
C THR A 54 -11.91 15.71 1.70
N PHE A 55 -10.84 16.26 2.26
CA PHE A 55 -10.03 17.27 1.58
C PHE A 55 -9.38 16.70 0.31
N ALA A 56 -8.72 15.54 0.41
CA ALA A 56 -8.02 14.88 -0.68
C ALA A 56 -8.95 14.56 -1.86
N ASP A 57 -10.14 14.04 -1.57
CA ASP A 57 -11.13 13.67 -2.58
C ASP A 57 -11.84 14.91 -3.16
N LYS A 58 -12.06 15.96 -2.38
CA LYS A 58 -12.72 17.19 -2.85
C LYS A 58 -11.79 18.04 -3.73
N TYR A 59 -10.54 18.21 -3.32
CA TYR A 59 -9.56 19.06 -4.00
C TYR A 59 -8.50 18.19 -4.68
N LYS A 60 -8.90 17.54 -5.78
CA LYS A 60 -8.06 16.57 -6.49
C LYS A 60 -6.83 17.24 -7.14
N GLY A 61 -5.64 16.78 -6.79
CA GLY A 61 -4.40 17.21 -7.42
C GLY A 61 -3.16 16.66 -6.73
N SER A 62 -2.07 16.47 -7.46
CA SER A 62 -0.81 15.94 -6.92
C SER A 62 -0.04 17.04 -6.16
N TYR A 63 0.55 16.69 -5.02
CA TYR A 63 1.28 17.68 -4.21
C TYR A 63 2.54 18.20 -4.90
N THR A 64 3.17 17.40 -5.77
CA THR A 64 4.35 17.82 -6.52
C THR A 64 4.01 18.75 -7.68
N LYS A 65 2.76 18.76 -8.15
CA LYS A 65 2.28 19.82 -9.04
C LYS A 65 2.07 21.15 -8.30
N SER A 66 1.64 21.09 -7.04
CA SER A 66 1.46 22.27 -6.18
C SER A 66 2.78 22.83 -5.63
N HIS A 67 3.77 21.96 -5.44
CA HIS A 67 5.11 22.26 -4.94
C HIS A 67 6.17 21.56 -5.80
N PRO A 68 6.47 22.04 -7.02
CA PRO A 68 7.42 21.38 -7.93
C PRO A 68 8.82 21.19 -7.34
N GLU A 69 9.22 22.03 -6.39
CA GLU A 69 10.51 21.96 -5.73
C GLU A 69 10.74 20.67 -4.92
N VAL A 70 9.67 19.99 -4.49
CA VAL A 70 9.81 18.73 -3.72
C VAL A 70 9.88 17.49 -4.61
N ALA A 71 9.52 17.62 -5.90
CA ALA A 71 9.53 16.52 -6.86
C ALA A 71 10.92 15.91 -7.07
N THR A 72 11.99 16.69 -6.87
CA THR A 72 13.36 16.17 -6.96
C THR A 72 13.68 15.10 -5.91
N TYR A 73 12.90 15.03 -4.82
CA TYR A 73 13.11 14.07 -3.75
C TYR A 73 12.02 13.00 -3.75
N TYR A 74 10.76 13.42 -3.78
CA TYR A 74 9.61 12.52 -3.71
C TYR A 74 8.58 12.93 -4.78
N ASN A 75 8.86 12.65 -6.05
CA ASN A 75 7.90 12.93 -7.12
C ASN A 75 6.63 12.05 -7.10
N SER A 76 5.45 12.64 -6.92
CA SER A 76 4.18 11.90 -7.10
C SER A 76 3.90 11.57 -8.58
N THR A 77 3.59 10.32 -8.87
CA THR A 77 3.10 9.86 -10.19
C THR A 77 1.57 9.82 -10.26
N GLY A 78 0.90 9.66 -9.12
CA GLY A 78 -0.55 9.57 -9.00
C GLY A 78 -1.07 10.01 -7.64
N TYR A 79 -2.39 9.97 -7.50
CA TYR A 79 -3.09 10.12 -6.22
C TYR A 79 -4.28 9.15 -6.06
N GLY A 80 -4.60 8.39 -7.11
CA GLY A 80 -5.81 7.58 -7.17
C GLY A 80 -5.71 6.38 -6.24
N ASP A 81 -4.53 5.77 -6.25
CA ASP A 81 -4.13 4.65 -5.42
C ASP A 81 -4.04 5.01 -3.92
N GLU A 82 -3.59 6.22 -3.56
CA GLU A 82 -3.68 6.73 -2.18
C GLU A 82 -5.13 6.94 -1.75
N LEU A 83 -6.01 7.43 -2.63
CA LEU A 83 -7.43 7.60 -2.31
C LEU A 83 -8.09 6.24 -2.02
N LEU A 84 -7.83 5.23 -2.85
CA LEU A 84 -8.30 3.86 -2.61
C LEU A 84 -7.73 3.30 -1.30
N TRP A 85 -6.46 3.58 -1.01
CA TRP A 85 -5.78 3.14 0.21
C TRP A 85 -6.39 3.76 1.48
N ALA A 86 -6.59 5.08 1.47
CA ALA A 86 -7.19 5.80 2.58
C ALA A 86 -8.63 5.35 2.85
N ALA A 87 -9.43 5.17 1.80
CA ALA A 87 -10.79 4.67 1.93
C ALA A 87 -10.82 3.24 2.50
N SER A 88 -9.89 2.37 2.12
CA SER A 88 -9.77 1.01 2.67
C SER A 88 -9.55 1.02 4.19
N TRP A 89 -8.63 1.85 4.68
CA TRP A 89 -8.42 2.01 6.13
C TRP A 89 -9.58 2.66 6.85
N LEU A 90 -10.21 3.67 6.24
CA LEU A 90 -11.37 4.32 6.82
C LEU A 90 -12.54 3.33 6.95
N TYR A 91 -12.75 2.47 5.95
CA TYR A 91 -13.70 1.36 6.06
C TYR A 91 -13.33 0.46 7.25
N HIS A 92 -12.07 0.01 7.33
CA HIS A 92 -11.64 -0.88 8.41
C HIS A 92 -11.78 -0.24 9.81
N ALA A 93 -11.54 1.08 9.93
CA ALA A 93 -11.65 1.82 11.18
C ALA A 93 -13.10 2.09 11.61
N THR A 94 -14.03 2.22 10.66
CA THR A 94 -15.39 2.74 10.91
C THR A 94 -16.51 1.73 10.67
N GLY A 95 -16.32 0.75 9.80
CA GLY A 95 -17.38 -0.09 9.26
C GLY A 95 -18.34 0.65 8.30
N ASP A 96 -18.04 1.89 7.91
CA ASP A 96 -18.90 2.69 7.03
C ASP A 96 -18.75 2.24 5.58
N THR A 97 -19.78 1.58 5.06
CA THR A 97 -19.80 0.99 3.72
C THR A 97 -19.68 2.00 2.59
N THR A 98 -19.83 3.31 2.85
CA THR A 98 -19.54 4.34 1.85
C THR A 98 -18.09 4.31 1.40
N TYR A 99 -17.16 4.02 2.31
CA TYR A 99 -15.74 3.86 1.96
C TYR A 99 -15.47 2.56 1.20
N LEU A 100 -16.15 1.47 1.56
CA LEU A 100 -16.04 0.22 0.81
C LEU A 100 -16.50 0.41 -0.64
N ARG A 101 -17.68 1.01 -0.83
CA ARG A 101 -18.21 1.34 -2.16
C ARG A 101 -17.33 2.31 -2.93
N TYR A 102 -16.66 3.25 -2.25
CA TYR A 102 -15.70 4.15 -2.88
C TYR A 102 -14.59 3.35 -3.59
N VAL A 103 -14.14 2.27 -2.95
CA VAL A 103 -13.02 1.44 -3.37
C VAL A 103 -13.46 0.38 -4.40
N THR A 104 -14.61 -0.27 -4.20
CA THR A 104 -15.07 -1.39 -5.05
C THR A 104 -15.95 -0.99 -6.23
N GLU A 105 -16.57 0.19 -6.22
CA GLU A 105 -17.51 0.61 -7.27
C GLU A 105 -17.10 1.95 -7.87
N ALA A 106 -17.27 3.04 -7.12
CA ALA A 106 -17.29 4.40 -7.66
C ALA A 106 -15.94 4.81 -8.30
N ASN A 107 -14.84 4.25 -7.83
CA ASN A 107 -13.50 4.58 -8.33
C ASN A 107 -12.64 3.38 -8.69
N ALA A 108 -13.17 2.15 -8.60
CA ALA A 108 -12.44 0.92 -8.93
C ALA A 108 -11.91 0.99 -10.37
N ASP A 109 -12.79 1.14 -11.35
CA ASP A 109 -12.41 1.19 -12.77
C ASP A 109 -11.50 2.37 -13.13
N LYS A 110 -11.52 3.42 -12.31
CA LYS A 110 -10.81 4.68 -12.56
C LYS A 110 -9.40 4.68 -11.98
N TYR A 111 -9.20 4.06 -10.82
CA TYR A 111 -7.95 4.13 -10.07
C TYR A 111 -7.30 2.76 -9.80
N ALA A 112 -8.01 1.66 -10.00
CA ALA A 112 -7.44 0.31 -9.83
C ALA A 112 -6.77 -0.24 -11.10
N LYS A 113 -6.85 0.47 -12.24
CA LYS A 113 -6.19 0.04 -13.48
C LYS A 113 -4.68 0.24 -13.37
N VAL A 114 -3.96 -0.88 -13.52
CA VAL A 114 -2.50 -0.94 -13.52
C VAL A 114 -2.00 -0.75 -14.96
N ASP A 115 -1.55 0.46 -15.30
CA ASP A 115 -0.88 0.71 -16.58
C ASP A 115 0.61 0.34 -16.46
N GLY A 116 0.93 -0.93 -16.71
CA GLY A 116 2.30 -1.44 -16.83
C GLY A 116 2.87 -2.16 -15.60
N PRO A 117 4.11 -2.68 -15.67
CA PRO A 117 4.75 -3.39 -14.56
C PRO A 117 5.04 -2.41 -13.42
N THR A 118 4.29 -2.51 -12.33
CA THR A 118 4.39 -1.56 -11.20
C THR A 118 4.76 -2.25 -9.89
N TRP A 119 5.86 -1.85 -9.29
CA TRP A 119 6.17 -2.25 -7.91
C TRP A 119 5.64 -1.15 -6.98
N PHE A 120 4.90 -1.53 -5.95
CA PHE A 120 4.41 -0.57 -4.97
C PHE A 120 5.62 0.21 -4.39
N SER A 121 5.44 1.45 -3.99
CA SER A 121 6.43 2.20 -3.23
C SER A 121 5.73 3.27 -2.39
N TRP A 122 6.49 4.20 -1.83
CA TRP A 122 5.92 5.42 -1.25
C TRP A 122 5.05 6.20 -2.26
N ASP A 123 5.24 5.98 -3.57
CA ASP A 123 4.58 6.69 -4.67
C ASP A 123 3.45 5.90 -5.35
N ASN A 124 3.41 4.58 -5.21
CA ASN A 124 2.41 3.75 -5.89
C ASN A 124 1.89 2.69 -4.94
N LYS A 125 0.58 2.64 -4.74
CA LYS A 125 -0.09 1.69 -3.87
C LYS A 125 -0.75 0.54 -4.62
N LEU A 126 -0.66 0.49 -5.94
CA LEU A 126 -1.22 -0.58 -6.77
C LEU A 126 -0.33 -1.82 -6.72
N ALA A 127 -0.96 -3.00 -6.83
CA ALA A 127 -0.25 -4.25 -6.95
C ALA A 127 0.08 -4.52 -8.43
N GLY A 128 1.37 -4.56 -8.78
CA GLY A 128 1.82 -5.05 -10.08
C GLY A 128 2.94 -6.08 -9.90
N ALA A 129 2.67 -7.33 -10.27
CA ALA A 129 3.70 -8.33 -10.45
C ALA A 129 3.62 -8.80 -11.90
N GLN A 130 4.40 -8.17 -12.79
CA GLN A 130 4.59 -8.69 -14.14
C GLN A 130 6.08 -8.89 -14.46
N PRO A 131 6.41 -9.95 -15.22
CA PRO A 131 7.77 -10.26 -15.60
C PRO A 131 8.22 -9.28 -16.70
N GLY A 132 9.15 -8.39 -16.36
CA GLY A 132 9.84 -7.57 -17.35
C GLY A 132 9.37 -6.11 -17.38
N GLY A 133 9.87 -5.33 -16.42
CA GLY A 133 9.84 -3.89 -16.49
C GLY A 133 10.74 -3.30 -15.43
N GLY A 134 11.95 -2.91 -15.82
CA GLY A 134 12.78 -2.06 -14.98
C GLY A 134 12.07 -0.72 -14.81
N MET A 135 11.72 -0.36 -13.58
CA MET A 135 11.22 0.97 -13.27
C MET A 135 12.40 1.91 -13.02
N GLU A 136 12.70 2.77 -13.98
CA GLU A 136 13.40 4.04 -13.74
C GLU A 136 12.40 5.03 -13.11
N GLY A 137 12.41 5.10 -11.78
CA GLY A 137 11.75 6.14 -10.99
C GLY A 137 12.80 6.99 -10.27
N SER A 138 12.63 8.30 -10.33
CA SER A 138 13.58 9.37 -10.02
C SER A 138 14.63 9.11 -8.92
N GLU A 139 15.89 9.26 -9.34
CA GLU A 139 17.14 9.14 -8.61
C GLU A 139 17.20 9.98 -7.31
N CYS A 140 17.60 9.36 -6.20
CA CYS A 140 18.14 10.11 -5.07
C CYS A 140 19.58 10.55 -5.43
N LYS A 141 19.74 11.71 -6.06
CA LYS A 141 21.06 12.23 -6.45
C LYS A 141 21.93 12.44 -5.22
N THR A 142 22.96 11.62 -5.09
CA THR A 142 24.03 11.78 -4.08
C THR A 142 24.83 13.04 -4.41
N GLY A 143 24.39 14.20 -3.91
CA GLY A 143 25.09 15.46 -4.14
C GLY A 143 24.60 16.68 -3.38
N SER A 144 23.67 16.57 -2.42
CA SER A 144 23.21 17.72 -1.62
C SER A 144 23.36 17.51 -0.11
N PRO A 145 23.82 18.54 0.65
CA PRO A 145 24.33 18.40 2.01
C PRO A 145 23.22 18.42 3.09
N VAL A 146 22.12 17.69 2.88
CA VAL A 146 21.06 17.58 3.90
C VAL A 146 21.15 16.22 4.58
N ARG A 147 21.90 16.23 5.67
CA ARG A 147 22.24 15.10 6.53
C ARG A 147 21.00 14.63 7.32
N THR A 148 20.69 13.34 7.20
CA THR A 148 20.12 12.41 8.22
C THR A 148 18.77 12.66 8.90
N GLU A 149 18.07 13.78 8.76
CA GLU A 149 16.77 13.96 9.44
C GLU A 149 15.52 13.68 8.60
N SER A 150 15.64 13.62 7.27
CA SER A 150 14.51 13.27 6.37
C SER A 150 14.21 11.77 6.32
N CYS A 151 14.99 10.94 7.02
CA CYS A 151 14.75 9.50 7.14
C CYS A 151 13.73 9.12 8.22
N LEU A 152 13.29 10.02 9.12
CA LEU A 152 12.35 9.61 10.17
C LEU A 152 10.91 9.40 9.67
N VAL A 153 10.54 10.00 8.54
CA VAL A 153 9.27 9.70 7.85
C VAL A 153 9.32 8.31 7.16
N TRP A 154 10.51 7.71 7.02
CA TRP A 154 10.66 6.38 6.41
C TRP A 154 10.07 5.25 7.27
N VAL A 155 10.14 5.33 8.60
CA VAL A 155 9.81 4.17 9.45
C VAL A 155 8.30 3.84 9.45
N LEU A 156 7.44 4.78 9.06
CA LEU A 156 6.00 4.55 8.94
C LEU A 156 5.53 4.20 7.51
N GLY A 157 6.32 4.51 6.47
CA GLY A 157 5.98 4.23 5.07
C GLY A 157 6.38 2.83 4.57
N VAL A 158 7.30 2.16 5.25
CA VAL A 158 7.94 0.91 4.76
C VAL A 158 7.11 -0.37 5.01
N LEU A 159 6.08 -0.32 5.88
CA LEU A 159 5.24 -1.49 6.22
C LEU A 159 3.91 -1.56 5.45
N VAL A 160 3.64 -0.59 4.58
CA VAL A 160 2.33 -0.40 3.92
C VAL A 160 2.29 -1.04 2.52
N GLN A 161 3.34 -1.78 2.18
CA GLN A 161 3.86 -1.98 0.83
C GLN A 161 3.06 -2.90 -0.10
N TRP A 162 2.07 -3.66 0.38
CA TRP A 162 1.02 -4.27 -0.46
C TRP A 162 -0.25 -4.49 0.37
N LEU A 163 -0.40 -3.66 1.39
CA LEU A 163 -1.32 -3.93 2.48
C LEU A 163 -2.76 -3.71 2.01
N ARG A 164 -3.06 -2.94 0.94
CA ARG A 164 -4.45 -2.77 0.47
C ARG A 164 -5.08 -4.07 -0.03
N GLU A 165 -4.44 -4.74 -0.99
CA GLU A 165 -4.97 -5.97 -1.59
C GLU A 165 -5.09 -7.08 -0.55
N VAL A 166 -4.04 -7.23 0.27
CA VAL A 166 -4.05 -8.19 1.37
C VAL A 166 -5.11 -7.79 2.42
N LEU A 167 -5.21 -6.53 2.83
CA LEU A 167 -6.21 -6.05 3.80
C LEU A 167 -7.65 -6.21 3.30
N LEU A 168 -7.92 -5.97 2.02
CA LEU A 168 -9.26 -6.11 1.46
C LEU A 168 -9.61 -7.56 1.17
N SER A 169 -8.64 -8.40 0.77
CA SER A 169 -8.86 -9.85 0.63
C SER A 169 -9.28 -10.50 1.95
N ARG A 170 -8.89 -9.92 3.10
CA ARG A 170 -9.41 -10.29 4.42
C ARG A 170 -10.95 -10.32 4.46
N LEU A 171 -11.62 -9.39 3.78
CA LEU A 171 -13.09 -9.34 3.74
C LEU A 171 -13.69 -10.55 3.01
N SER A 172 -13.00 -11.07 1.99
CA SER A 172 -13.35 -12.30 1.30
C SER A 172 -13.13 -13.52 2.21
N PHE A 173 -12.00 -13.58 2.92
CA PHE A 173 -11.69 -14.69 3.83
C PHE A 173 -12.64 -14.82 5.03
N PHE A 174 -13.04 -13.71 5.64
CA PHE A 174 -13.81 -13.72 6.90
C PHE A 174 -15.27 -13.31 6.74
N GLY A 175 -15.72 -13.01 5.51
CA GLY A 175 -17.12 -12.75 5.17
C GLY A 175 -17.75 -11.63 6.00
N ASP A 176 -17.36 -10.38 5.74
CA ASP A 176 -18.00 -9.25 6.41
C ASP A 176 -19.45 -9.04 5.93
N LYS A 177 -20.36 -8.66 6.83
CA LYS A 177 -21.80 -8.53 6.50
C LYS A 177 -22.08 -7.44 5.46
N GLY A 178 -21.22 -6.43 5.37
CA GLY A 178 -21.27 -5.38 4.33
C GLY A 178 -20.56 -5.73 3.02
N ALA A 179 -19.85 -6.86 2.97
CA ALA A 179 -19.04 -7.32 1.83
C ALA A 179 -19.73 -8.40 0.98
N LYS A 180 -20.77 -9.06 1.50
CA LYS A 180 -21.46 -10.16 0.80
C LYS A 180 -22.11 -9.68 -0.49
N GLY A 181 -21.67 -10.23 -1.63
CA GLY A 181 -22.22 -9.96 -2.96
C GLY A 181 -21.54 -8.82 -3.74
N ASN A 182 -20.43 -8.28 -3.23
CA ASN A 182 -19.66 -7.23 -3.92
C ASN A 182 -18.54 -7.85 -4.76
N SER A 183 -18.69 -7.85 -6.09
CA SER A 183 -17.72 -8.43 -7.03
C SER A 183 -16.32 -7.83 -6.91
N GLY A 184 -16.20 -6.56 -6.51
CA GLY A 184 -14.90 -5.91 -6.36
C GLY A 184 -14.05 -6.49 -5.22
N ILE A 185 -14.66 -7.18 -4.25
CA ILE A 185 -13.91 -7.84 -3.17
C ILE A 185 -13.26 -9.14 -3.65
N ASP A 186 -13.92 -9.85 -4.56
CA ASP A 186 -13.37 -11.05 -5.18
C ASP A 186 -12.19 -10.68 -6.09
N ASP A 187 -12.26 -9.52 -6.76
CA ASP A 187 -11.14 -8.98 -7.55
C ASP A 187 -9.91 -8.70 -6.66
N TYR A 188 -10.10 -8.11 -5.47
CA TYR A 188 -9.01 -7.88 -4.52
C TYR A 188 -8.41 -9.17 -3.97
N LYS A 189 -9.24 -10.19 -3.73
CA LYS A 189 -8.74 -11.52 -3.37
C LYS A 189 -7.90 -12.10 -4.51
N LYS A 190 -8.37 -12.02 -5.75
CA LYS A 190 -7.65 -12.52 -6.92
C LYS A 190 -6.31 -11.80 -7.10
N SER A 191 -6.27 -10.48 -6.98
CA SER A 191 -5.01 -9.71 -7.04
C SER A 191 -4.05 -10.07 -5.90
N ALA A 192 -4.57 -10.34 -4.70
CA ALA A 192 -3.74 -10.82 -3.59
C ALA A 192 -3.20 -12.23 -3.85
N ASP A 193 -4.01 -13.15 -4.39
CA ASP A 193 -3.59 -14.49 -4.80
C ASP A 193 -2.48 -14.42 -5.87
N GLU A 194 -2.68 -13.64 -6.93
CA GLU A 194 -1.69 -13.43 -8.00
C GLU A 194 -0.36 -12.88 -7.47
N LEU A 195 -0.42 -11.94 -6.53
CA LEU A 195 0.76 -11.42 -5.85
C LEU A 195 1.50 -12.52 -5.08
N MET A 196 0.80 -13.29 -4.25
CA MET A 196 1.42 -14.36 -3.47
C MET A 196 2.04 -15.42 -4.38
N CYS A 197 1.36 -15.77 -5.48
CA CYS A 197 1.89 -16.66 -6.50
C CYS A 197 3.17 -16.10 -7.16
N ALA A 198 3.25 -14.81 -7.44
CA ALA A 198 4.47 -14.20 -7.99
C ALA A 198 5.64 -14.20 -6.99
N LEU A 199 5.35 -14.16 -5.69
CA LEU A 199 6.33 -14.20 -4.61
C LEU A 199 6.88 -15.60 -4.31
N LEU A 200 6.20 -16.67 -4.70
CA LEU A 200 6.68 -18.03 -4.51
C LEU A 200 7.62 -18.44 -5.64
N PRO A 201 8.84 -18.97 -5.35
CA PRO A 201 9.83 -19.27 -6.39
C PRO A 201 9.45 -20.46 -7.28
N ASP A 202 8.73 -21.43 -6.72
CA ASP A 202 8.32 -22.65 -7.43
C ASP A 202 6.97 -22.49 -8.14
N SER A 203 6.37 -21.29 -8.09
CA SER A 203 5.10 -20.97 -8.76
C SER A 203 5.30 -20.75 -10.25
N PRO A 204 4.34 -21.15 -11.11
CA PRO A 204 4.43 -20.93 -12.55
C PRO A 204 4.38 -19.44 -12.92
N SER A 205 3.88 -18.58 -12.02
CA SER A 205 3.86 -17.12 -12.18
C SER A 205 4.94 -16.40 -11.40
N ALA A 206 5.95 -17.12 -10.89
CA ALA A 206 7.05 -16.54 -10.12
C ALA A 206 7.73 -15.37 -10.84
N THR A 207 7.96 -14.27 -10.11
CA THR A 207 8.66 -13.12 -10.68
C THR A 207 10.12 -13.43 -11.00
N ALA A 208 10.58 -12.95 -12.17
CA ALA A 208 11.98 -13.00 -12.58
C ALA A 208 12.88 -11.99 -11.84
N SER A 209 12.29 -11.03 -11.12
CA SER A 209 13.03 -9.99 -10.37
C SER A 209 13.63 -10.55 -9.08
N ARG A 210 14.62 -11.43 -9.22
CA ARG A 210 15.32 -12.12 -8.11
C ARG A 210 16.81 -12.21 -8.36
N THR A 211 17.58 -12.23 -7.28
CA THR A 211 19.01 -12.58 -7.33
C THR A 211 19.18 -14.08 -7.57
N LYS A 212 20.39 -14.49 -7.97
CA LYS A 212 20.76 -15.92 -8.10
C LYS A 212 20.57 -16.73 -6.80
N SER A 213 20.56 -16.06 -5.65
CA SER A 213 20.37 -16.68 -4.33
C SER A 213 18.94 -16.58 -3.81
N GLY A 214 17.97 -16.10 -4.61
CA GLY A 214 16.54 -16.14 -4.29
C GLY A 214 15.95 -14.87 -3.67
N LEU A 215 16.76 -13.88 -3.29
CA LEU A 215 16.29 -12.58 -2.79
C LEU A 215 15.51 -11.83 -3.87
N ILE A 216 14.31 -11.32 -3.55
CA ILE A 216 13.56 -10.40 -4.40
C ILE A 216 14.42 -9.16 -4.68
N TRP A 217 14.67 -8.82 -5.94
CA TRP A 217 15.53 -7.70 -6.29
C TRP A 217 14.90 -6.87 -7.39
N ILE A 218 14.33 -5.74 -6.99
CA ILE A 218 13.54 -4.88 -7.88
C ILE A 218 14.37 -3.70 -8.39
N THR A 219 15.03 -3.01 -7.46
CA THR A 219 15.81 -1.80 -7.72
C THR A 219 17.09 -1.83 -6.91
N LYS A 220 18.09 -1.10 -7.42
CA LYS A 220 19.38 -0.91 -6.74
C LYS A 220 19.24 -0.03 -5.49
N TRP A 221 18.30 0.91 -5.51
CA TRP A 221 18.02 1.79 -4.37
C TRP A 221 17.09 1.07 -3.39
N ASP A 222 17.45 1.09 -2.11
CA ASP A 222 16.67 0.47 -1.04
C ASP A 222 16.32 -0.99 -1.34
N SER A 223 17.32 -1.75 -1.80
CA SER A 223 17.16 -3.11 -2.30
C SER A 223 16.54 -4.10 -1.31
N LEU A 224 16.59 -3.80 0.00
CA LEU A 224 15.95 -4.61 1.04
C LEU A 224 14.51 -4.18 1.37
N GLN A 225 14.06 -3.01 0.92
CA GLN A 225 12.70 -2.52 1.15
C GLN A 225 11.66 -3.47 0.53
N HIS A 226 11.87 -3.88 -0.72
CA HIS A 226 10.94 -4.76 -1.42
C HIS A 226 10.92 -6.20 -0.86
N PRO A 227 12.06 -6.87 -0.59
CA PRO A 227 12.11 -8.13 0.14
C PRO A 227 11.36 -8.12 1.47
N VAL A 228 11.69 -7.17 2.35
CA VAL A 228 11.11 -7.11 3.71
C VAL A 228 9.60 -6.85 3.65
N GLY A 229 9.16 -5.95 2.75
CA GLY A 229 7.74 -5.72 2.51
C GLY A 229 7.04 -6.99 2.03
N SER A 230 7.61 -7.68 1.03
CA SER A 230 7.05 -8.93 0.49
C SER A 230 6.97 -10.03 1.55
N ALA A 231 7.99 -10.14 2.41
CA ALA A 231 8.03 -11.09 3.52
C ALA A 231 6.89 -10.84 4.52
N PHE A 232 6.69 -9.57 4.92
CA PHE A 232 5.61 -9.19 5.83
C PHE A 232 4.23 -9.61 5.29
N LEU A 233 4.01 -9.43 4.00
CA LEU A 233 2.71 -9.74 3.38
C LEU A 233 2.49 -11.22 3.18
N ALA A 234 3.54 -11.97 2.82
CA ALA A 234 3.45 -13.41 2.76
C ALA A 234 3.10 -13.99 4.14
N VAL A 235 3.68 -13.46 5.23
CA VAL A 235 3.29 -13.83 6.60
C VAL A 235 1.84 -13.46 6.87
N LEU A 236 1.43 -12.22 6.60
CA LEU A 236 0.06 -11.77 6.84
C LEU A 236 -0.98 -12.58 6.06
N TYR A 237 -0.71 -12.87 4.78
CA TYR A 237 -1.58 -13.68 3.95
C TYR A 237 -1.66 -15.12 4.46
N SER A 238 -0.52 -15.69 4.89
CA SER A 238 -0.49 -17.02 5.52
C SER A 238 -1.36 -17.06 6.79
N ASP A 239 -1.44 -15.97 7.55
CA ASP A 239 -2.29 -15.88 8.73
C ASP A 239 -3.77 -15.84 8.37
N TYR A 240 -4.14 -15.16 7.27
CA TYR A 240 -5.51 -15.17 6.77
C TYR A 240 -5.95 -16.55 6.30
N MET A 241 -5.09 -17.24 5.53
CA MET A 241 -5.34 -18.61 5.10
C MET A 241 -5.60 -19.53 6.30
N ARG A 242 -4.72 -19.50 7.31
CA ARG A 242 -4.85 -20.33 8.51
C ARG A 242 -6.07 -20.00 9.36
N ALA A 243 -6.39 -18.71 9.52
CA ALA A 243 -7.51 -18.31 10.38
C ALA A 243 -8.88 -18.48 9.71
N SER A 244 -8.93 -18.65 8.38
CA SER A 244 -10.15 -18.87 7.60
C SER A 244 -10.43 -20.35 7.28
N ASP A 245 -9.61 -21.27 7.79
CA ASP A 245 -9.59 -22.70 7.43
C ASP A 245 -9.47 -22.93 5.91
N ASN A 246 -8.91 -21.96 5.18
CA ASN A 246 -8.61 -22.07 3.76
C ASN A 246 -7.09 -22.22 3.57
N GLU A 247 -6.63 -23.46 3.62
CA GLU A 247 -5.21 -23.80 3.67
C GLU A 247 -4.53 -23.92 2.30
N THR A 248 -5.19 -23.49 1.21
CA THR A 248 -4.64 -23.68 -0.14
C THR A 248 -4.70 -22.41 -0.98
N LEU A 249 -3.54 -22.00 -1.49
CA LEU A 249 -3.38 -20.97 -2.51
C LEU A 249 -3.15 -21.65 -3.85
N SER A 250 -4.02 -21.41 -4.84
CA SER A 250 -3.89 -21.97 -6.18
C SER A 250 -3.17 -21.00 -7.12
N CYS A 251 -2.07 -21.44 -7.71
CA CYS A 251 -1.24 -20.70 -8.65
C CYS A 251 -1.15 -21.46 -9.97
N GLY A 252 -2.17 -21.33 -10.83
CA GLY A 252 -2.27 -22.16 -12.04
C GLY A 252 -2.55 -23.63 -11.68
N ASP A 253 -1.69 -24.53 -12.16
CA ASP A 253 -1.80 -25.96 -11.89
C ASP A 253 -1.18 -26.36 -10.53
N ASP A 254 -0.42 -25.46 -9.91
CA ASP A 254 0.26 -25.70 -8.63
C ASP A 254 -0.54 -25.15 -7.44
N SER A 255 -0.38 -25.80 -6.29
CA SER A 255 -1.02 -25.42 -5.03
C SER A 255 0.02 -25.24 -3.93
N PHE A 256 -0.15 -24.20 -3.12
CA PHE A 256 0.78 -23.83 -2.05
C PHE A 256 0.07 -23.72 -0.70
N GLU A 257 0.79 -24.08 0.36
CA GLU A 257 0.29 -24.03 1.73
C GLU A 257 0.77 -22.76 2.45
N PRO A 258 0.13 -22.37 3.57
CA PRO A 258 0.59 -21.26 4.40
C PRO A 258 2.05 -21.39 4.85
N SER A 259 2.55 -22.61 5.01
CA SER A 259 3.96 -22.87 5.33
C SER A 259 4.91 -22.42 4.23
N ASP A 260 4.53 -22.48 2.97
CA ASP A 260 5.40 -22.10 1.85
C ASP A 260 5.56 -20.59 1.77
N LEU A 261 4.48 -19.84 2.03
CA LEU A 261 4.54 -18.38 2.21
C LEU A 261 5.44 -17.99 3.39
N ARG A 262 5.40 -18.75 4.49
CA ARG A 262 6.26 -18.51 5.65
C ARG A 262 7.73 -18.83 5.38
N LYS A 263 8.03 -19.92 4.66
CA LYS A 263 9.41 -20.24 4.22
C LYS A 263 9.95 -19.16 3.29
N PHE A 264 9.14 -18.71 2.33
CA PHE A 264 9.49 -17.58 1.47
C PHE A 264 9.82 -16.35 2.33
N ALA A 265 8.94 -15.96 3.25
CA ALA A 265 9.18 -14.80 4.10
C ALA A 265 10.47 -14.90 4.95
N GLN A 266 10.82 -16.10 5.44
CA GLN A 266 12.06 -16.34 6.19
C GLN A 266 13.33 -16.22 5.33
N SER A 267 13.21 -16.39 4.01
CA SER A 267 14.33 -16.32 3.07
C SER A 267 14.64 -14.90 2.57
N GLN A 268 13.72 -13.96 2.77
CA GLN A 268 13.86 -12.56 2.35
C GLN A 268 14.51 -11.73 3.44
#